data_AF-A0A7S0TJT3-F1
#
_entry.id   AF-A0A7S0TJT3-F1
#
_cell.length_a   1.000
_cell.length_b   1.000
_cell.length_c   1.000
_cell.angle_alpha   90.00
_cell.angle_beta   90.00
_cell.angle_gamma   90.00
#
_symmetry.space_group_name_H-M   'P 1'
#
loop_
_entity.id
_entity.type
_entity.pdbx_description
1 polymer ?
#
loop_
_entity_poly.entity_id
_entity_poly.type
_entity_poly.pdbx_seq_one_letter_code
_entity_poly.pdbx_strand_id
1 'polypeptide(L)'
;MRSCAILLLVACLGLVVAANAVPAKAHVDVDTGKEARQDASDIFAEQDTRDDVVSLQNFEASHSDEMARDALPCKDDPAFKLQCASVSRAASAHMKARKFKVADEKSSAKLFDEAYRPNDSRHFKVDKSTTFVPESSQTFDLNYADGSHLRGFSGVDQVFMGSYKATSPFGVITDCNSPDFNGVDGILGFGLPKDGSDLPTPVLFAMTDDENKDTNAANLQRKFSFFSTDTAAEVQLGGYDPSTVADTMWYTPALSDEDFIVGASSLTFGHSPSDAVELLQFKSTSQKQYGAPSIMDSGTSCLVIPNDNMNGQLANVPWDDFAAKWEKGKNFWLTVGQKTWKIPFESWYLAESDQTCVQPSPAGMSGLLVGDVFFRQYVVEFDMTATRPVIGIAPLNKNYQLVQQPSLAEFELDRAPRSKLTLLRGDEIMYPAEHSEVLTQVDRIPIVNQKGTQYFMDVGIGTPKQQFTVIFDTGSTVFGVFANKGDLPGAIKNQLPSYYFSENLHSLAQVSATTTAAPWTLSRVAASPALTACIVVGNLAVVALAAVALRRRRGGAPGKGGLSVSQAA
;
A
#
# COMPACT_ATOMS: atom_id res chain seq x y z
N MET A 1 54.17 -49.17 -13.83
CA MET A 1 54.15 -50.09 -15.00
C MET A 1 54.07 -49.25 -16.26
N ARG A 2 54.92 -49.58 -17.23
CA ARG A 2 55.26 -48.79 -18.43
C ARG A 2 54.20 -48.92 -19.53
N SER A 3 54.34 -48.01 -20.50
CA SER A 3 53.98 -48.08 -21.94
C SER A 3 52.83 -47.12 -22.28
N CYS A 4 52.85 -46.30 -23.32
CA CYS A 4 53.77 -46.06 -24.44
C CYS A 4 53.27 -44.74 -25.12
N ALA A 5 54.10 -43.75 -25.46
CA ALA A 5 54.75 -43.59 -26.77
C ALA A 5 53.79 -42.98 -27.85
N ILE A 6 54.14 -42.09 -28.80
CA ILE A 6 55.39 -41.58 -29.38
C ILE A 6 55.02 -40.63 -30.57
N LEU A 7 55.78 -39.54 -30.78
CA LEU A 7 56.19 -38.88 -32.07
C LEU A 7 55.14 -38.25 -33.04
N LEU A 8 55.43 -37.32 -33.99
CA LEU A 8 56.62 -36.68 -34.61
C LEU A 8 56.07 -35.39 -35.33
N LEU A 9 56.63 -34.18 -35.16
CA LEU A 9 57.60 -33.46 -36.04
C LEU A 9 57.04 -32.94 -37.40
N VAL A 10 57.29 -31.66 -37.72
CA VAL A 10 58.10 -31.18 -38.87
C VAL A 10 57.96 -29.65 -39.05
N ALA A 11 59.12 -29.03 -39.26
CA ALA A 11 59.40 -27.61 -39.41
C ALA A 11 59.13 -27.06 -40.82
N CYS A 12 59.01 -25.73 -40.94
CA CYS A 12 59.57 -24.99 -42.08
C CYS A 12 59.81 -23.51 -41.74
N LEU A 13 61.04 -23.07 -41.99
CA LEU A 13 61.57 -21.70 -41.89
C LEU A 13 61.20 -20.88 -43.13
N GLY A 14 61.06 -19.55 -42.98
CA GLY A 14 61.14 -18.62 -44.11
C GLY A 14 60.85 -17.15 -43.76
N LEU A 15 61.94 -16.39 -43.52
CA LEU A 15 62.22 -14.93 -43.64
C LEU A 15 61.03 -13.93 -43.77
N VAL A 16 61.06 -12.73 -43.16
CA VAL A 16 61.86 -11.55 -43.59
C VAL A 16 61.85 -10.44 -42.50
N VAL A 17 63.05 -9.92 -42.21
CA VAL A 17 63.49 -8.56 -41.78
C VAL A 17 62.50 -7.59 -41.11
N ALA A 18 62.79 -7.18 -39.87
CA ALA A 18 62.70 -5.77 -39.42
C ALA A 18 63.55 -5.54 -38.16
N ALA A 19 64.06 -4.31 -38.04
CA ALA A 19 65.21 -3.89 -37.26
C ALA A 19 64.96 -3.63 -35.74
N ASN A 20 66.07 -3.60 -35.01
CA ASN A 20 66.27 -3.39 -33.57
C ASN A 20 65.48 -2.24 -32.90
N ALA A 21 64.91 -2.48 -31.71
CA ALA A 21 65.03 -1.60 -30.53
C ALA A 21 64.49 -2.27 -29.23
N VAL A 22 65.27 -2.06 -28.14
CA VAL A 22 65.11 -2.29 -26.68
C VAL A 22 63.67 -2.48 -26.12
N PRO A 23 63.44 -3.37 -25.12
CA PRO A 23 62.09 -3.67 -24.64
C PRO A 23 61.53 -2.55 -23.75
N ALA A 24 60.41 -1.96 -24.16
CA ALA A 24 59.55 -1.16 -23.30
C ALA A 24 58.60 -2.09 -22.52
N LYS A 25 58.42 -1.81 -21.21
CA LYS A 25 57.42 -2.43 -20.35
C LYS A 25 56.03 -2.28 -20.99
N ALA A 26 55.36 -3.40 -21.26
CA ALA A 26 53.95 -3.40 -21.61
C ALA A 26 53.13 -3.02 -20.37
N HIS A 27 52.52 -1.84 -20.41
CA HIS A 27 51.36 -1.52 -19.60
C HIS A 27 50.21 -2.39 -20.14
N VAL A 28 49.68 -3.28 -19.30
CA VAL A 28 48.41 -3.94 -19.57
C VAL A 28 47.34 -2.92 -19.20
N ASP A 29 46.59 -2.47 -20.20
CA ASP A 29 45.40 -1.64 -20.05
C ASP A 29 44.38 -2.44 -19.24
N VAL A 30 44.18 -2.05 -17.99
CA VAL A 30 43.08 -2.56 -17.16
C VAL A 30 41.84 -1.80 -17.63
N ASP A 31 40.76 -2.55 -17.88
CA ASP A 31 39.47 -2.13 -18.42
C ASP A 31 38.86 -0.91 -17.70
N THR A 32 39.32 0.28 -18.09
CA THR A 32 38.80 1.60 -17.67
C THR A 32 37.37 1.84 -18.17
N GLY A 33 36.83 0.97 -19.02
CA GLY A 33 35.50 1.10 -19.61
C GLY A 33 34.35 0.72 -18.67
N LYS A 34 34.61 -0.09 -17.63
CA LYS A 34 33.57 -0.48 -16.66
C LYS A 34 33.43 0.54 -15.53
N GLU A 35 34.56 0.97 -14.96
CA GLU A 35 34.60 2.07 -13.98
C GLU A 35 34.10 3.39 -14.61
N ALA A 36 34.56 3.75 -15.82
CA ALA A 36 34.07 4.98 -16.47
C ALA A 36 32.59 4.94 -16.87
N ARG A 37 31.99 3.76 -17.09
CA ARG A 37 30.54 3.64 -17.34
C ARG A 37 29.75 3.74 -16.04
N GLN A 38 30.30 3.24 -14.94
CA GLN A 38 29.67 3.32 -13.63
C GLN A 38 29.75 4.77 -13.11
N ASP A 39 30.93 5.39 -13.19
CA ASP A 39 31.12 6.81 -12.90
C ASP A 39 30.24 7.70 -13.78
N ALA A 40 30.11 7.39 -15.08
CA ALA A 40 29.20 8.12 -15.95
C ALA A 40 27.73 7.91 -15.56
N SER A 41 27.30 6.68 -15.25
CA SER A 41 25.94 6.39 -14.77
C SER A 41 25.64 7.13 -13.46
N ASP A 42 26.60 7.19 -12.54
CA ASP A 42 26.46 7.90 -11.27
C ASP A 42 26.40 9.42 -11.50
N ILE A 43 27.24 9.96 -12.40
CA ILE A 43 27.19 11.38 -12.81
C ILE A 43 25.87 11.72 -13.51
N PHE A 44 25.36 10.84 -14.38
CA PHE A 44 24.08 11.06 -15.07
C PHE A 44 22.90 10.94 -14.12
N ALA A 45 22.94 10.02 -13.14
CA ALA A 45 21.93 9.93 -12.08
C ALA A 45 21.94 11.17 -11.19
N GLU A 46 23.12 11.68 -10.82
CA GLU A 46 23.27 12.92 -10.06
C GLU A 46 22.79 14.14 -10.88
N GLN A 47 23.02 14.16 -12.19
CA GLN A 47 22.56 15.21 -13.09
C GLN A 47 21.04 15.17 -13.33
N ASP A 48 20.45 13.99 -13.54
CA ASP A 48 18.99 13.80 -13.66
C ASP A 48 18.29 14.19 -12.34
N THR A 49 18.85 13.80 -11.21
CA THR A 49 18.36 14.21 -9.88
C THR A 49 18.43 15.74 -9.71
N ARG A 50 19.50 16.39 -10.17
CA ARG A 50 19.61 17.86 -10.14
C ARG A 50 18.61 18.54 -11.06
N ASP A 51 18.39 18.03 -12.26
CA ASP A 51 17.43 18.58 -13.22
C ASP A 51 15.99 18.41 -12.71
N ASP A 52 15.67 17.28 -12.08
CA ASP A 52 14.41 17.03 -11.38
C ASP A 52 14.20 18.03 -10.23
N VAL A 53 15.21 18.22 -9.37
CA VAL A 53 15.16 19.19 -8.27
C VAL A 53 14.92 20.61 -8.78
N VAL A 54 15.62 21.02 -9.84
CA VAL A 54 15.44 22.36 -10.45
C VAL A 54 14.05 22.51 -11.05
N SER A 55 13.54 21.48 -11.75
CA SER A 55 12.20 21.50 -12.33
C SER A 55 11.12 21.65 -11.26
N LEU A 56 11.26 20.93 -10.13
CA LEU A 56 10.34 21.00 -9.00
C LEU A 56 10.45 22.31 -8.23
N GLN A 57 11.66 22.86 -8.05
CA GLN A 57 11.86 24.20 -7.48
C GLN A 57 11.23 25.30 -8.35
N ASN A 58 11.32 25.17 -9.68
CA ASN A 58 10.65 26.08 -10.60
C ASN A 58 9.12 25.96 -10.54
N PHE A 59 8.61 24.74 -10.34
CA PHE A 59 7.19 24.50 -10.09
C PHE A 59 6.75 25.19 -8.79
N GLU A 60 7.49 25.01 -7.68
CA GLU A 60 7.20 25.67 -6.41
C GLU A 60 7.23 27.20 -6.54
N ALA A 61 8.29 27.75 -7.14
CA ALA A 61 8.46 29.20 -7.30
C ALA A 61 7.38 29.85 -8.16
N SER A 62 6.81 29.12 -9.13
CA SER A 62 5.69 29.62 -9.93
C SER A 62 4.34 29.54 -9.21
N HIS A 63 4.27 28.90 -8.04
CA HIS A 63 3.04 28.67 -7.27
C HIS A 63 3.16 29.07 -5.79
N SER A 64 4.20 29.83 -5.40
CA SER A 64 4.53 30.21 -4.01
C SER A 64 3.47 31.06 -3.31
N ASP A 65 2.70 31.83 -4.09
CA ASP A 65 1.73 32.80 -3.57
C ASP A 65 0.38 32.16 -3.22
N GLU A 66 0.27 30.84 -3.40
CA GLU A 66 -1.00 30.10 -3.44
C GLU A 66 -0.98 28.89 -2.50
N MET A 67 -0.45 29.07 -1.29
CA MET A 67 -0.46 28.08 -0.21
C MET A 67 -1.86 27.49 -0.02
N ALA A 68 -2.02 26.19 -0.27
CA ALA A 68 -3.28 25.49 -0.04
C ALA A 68 -3.42 25.05 1.42
N ARG A 69 -4.67 25.01 1.84
CA ARG A 69 -5.17 24.57 3.15
C ARG A 69 -4.81 23.10 3.34
N ASP A 70 -4.49 22.67 4.57
CA ASP A 70 -4.18 21.28 4.96
C ASP A 70 -5.30 20.23 4.72
N ALA A 71 -6.23 20.49 3.80
CA ALA A 71 -7.31 19.58 3.48
C ALA A 71 -6.76 18.29 2.83
N LEU A 72 -7.14 17.14 3.37
CA LEU A 72 -6.82 15.82 2.87
C LEU A 72 -7.85 15.43 1.81
N PRO A 73 -7.49 15.22 0.53
CA PRO A 73 -8.45 14.89 -0.51
C PRO A 73 -9.30 13.65 -0.17
N CYS A 74 -8.70 12.61 0.42
CA CYS A 74 -9.43 11.40 0.82
C CYS A 74 -10.40 11.62 2.00
N LYS A 75 -10.33 12.76 2.70
CA LYS A 75 -11.17 13.08 3.85
C LYS A 75 -12.20 14.17 3.54
N ASP A 76 -11.76 15.20 2.85
CA ASP A 76 -12.45 16.48 2.71
C ASP A 76 -13.17 16.64 1.37
N ASP A 77 -12.74 15.93 0.31
CA ASP A 77 -13.45 15.88 -0.97
C ASP A 77 -14.40 14.67 -1.02
N PRO A 78 -15.74 14.86 -1.09
CA PRO A 78 -16.69 13.75 -1.06
C PRO A 78 -16.55 12.76 -2.23
N ALA A 79 -16.18 13.24 -3.41
CA ALA A 79 -16.02 12.39 -4.58
C ALA A 79 -14.72 11.59 -4.46
N PHE A 80 -13.61 12.25 -4.13
CA PHE A 80 -12.30 11.61 -4.00
C PHE A 80 -12.26 10.65 -2.80
N LYS A 81 -12.92 10.98 -1.69
CA LYS A 81 -13.10 10.09 -0.52
C LYS A 81 -13.70 8.74 -0.89
N LEU A 82 -14.70 8.71 -1.77
CA LEU A 82 -15.32 7.45 -2.21
C LEU A 82 -14.34 6.61 -3.03
N GLN A 83 -13.44 7.25 -3.78
CA GLN A 83 -12.39 6.59 -4.55
C GLN A 83 -11.31 6.04 -3.66
N CYS A 84 -10.75 6.84 -2.74
CA CYS A 84 -9.79 6.36 -1.74
C CYS A 84 -10.38 5.17 -1.01
N ALA A 85 -11.60 5.29 -0.49
CA ALA A 85 -12.28 4.18 0.19
C ALA A 85 -12.54 2.97 -0.72
N SER A 86 -12.60 3.13 -2.05
CA SER A 86 -12.73 2.02 -3.00
C SER A 86 -11.41 1.27 -3.20
N VAL A 87 -10.29 1.99 -3.26
CA VAL A 87 -8.94 1.43 -3.36
C VAL A 87 -8.55 0.80 -2.05
N SER A 88 -8.79 1.46 -0.91
CA SER A 88 -8.64 0.87 0.41
C SER A 88 -9.49 -0.38 0.57
N ARG A 89 -10.71 -0.43 0.01
CA ARG A 89 -11.54 -1.65 -0.01
C ARG A 89 -11.05 -2.74 -0.94
N ALA A 90 -10.18 -2.42 -1.89
CA ALA A 90 -9.61 -3.36 -2.84
C ALA A 90 -8.26 -3.89 -2.35
N ALA A 91 -7.41 -3.03 -1.76
CA ALA A 91 -6.23 -3.45 -0.99
C ALA A 91 -6.66 -4.19 0.28
N SER A 92 -7.46 -3.53 1.11
CA SER A 92 -8.29 -4.17 2.13
C SER A 92 -9.55 -4.81 1.54
N ALA A 93 -9.55 -5.29 0.29
CA ALA A 93 -10.37 -6.48 -0.01
C ALA A 93 -9.80 -7.68 0.76
N HIS A 94 -8.76 -7.43 1.57
CA HIS A 94 -8.40 -8.10 2.80
C HIS A 94 -9.08 -7.72 4.13
N MET A 95 -9.84 -6.62 4.29
CA MET A 95 -10.47 -6.22 5.57
C MET A 95 -11.66 -5.26 5.40
N LYS A 96 -12.91 -5.76 5.54
CA LYS A 96 -14.03 -4.93 6.00
C LYS A 96 -14.92 -5.66 7.01
N ALA A 97 -15.14 -5.00 8.16
CA ALA A 97 -16.17 -5.36 9.13
C ALA A 97 -17.54 -4.76 8.77
N ARG A 98 -18.55 -5.61 8.57
CA ARG A 98 -19.98 -5.21 8.49
C ARG A 98 -20.88 -6.30 9.09
N LYS A 99 -21.94 -5.86 9.79
CA LYS A 99 -22.99 -6.74 10.34
C LYS A 99 -24.01 -7.14 9.25
N PHE A 100 -24.34 -8.42 9.12
CA PHE A 100 -25.39 -8.94 8.21
C PHE A 100 -26.32 -9.99 8.87
N LYS A 101 -27.47 -10.25 8.23
CA LYS A 101 -28.55 -11.17 8.64
C LYS A 101 -28.58 -12.44 7.76
N VAL A 102 -28.93 -13.58 8.38
CA VAL A 102 -29.03 -14.93 7.79
C VAL A 102 -30.04 -15.00 6.62
N ALA A 103 -29.67 -15.67 5.53
CA ALA A 103 -30.57 -16.09 4.45
C ALA A 103 -30.48 -17.61 4.22
N ASP A 104 -31.61 -18.23 3.89
CA ASP A 104 -31.81 -19.68 3.75
C ASP A 104 -30.93 -20.33 2.66
N GLU A 105 -30.45 -21.55 2.98
CA GLU A 105 -29.62 -22.43 2.17
C GLU A 105 -30.22 -22.77 0.79
N LYS A 106 -29.88 -22.04 -0.29
CA LYS A 106 -29.75 -22.62 -1.64
C LYS A 106 -28.71 -21.87 -2.48
N SER A 107 -27.79 -22.65 -3.08
CA SER A 107 -26.74 -22.27 -4.05
C SER A 107 -25.39 -21.82 -3.46
N SER A 108 -24.54 -22.79 -3.11
CA SER A 108 -23.09 -22.62 -3.00
C SER A 108 -22.43 -22.79 -4.38
N ALA A 109 -22.12 -21.68 -5.03
CA ALA A 109 -21.14 -21.69 -6.11
C ALA A 109 -19.75 -21.95 -5.48
N LYS A 110 -18.95 -22.88 -6.03
CA LYS A 110 -17.57 -23.09 -5.60
C LYS A 110 -16.77 -21.81 -5.91
N LEU A 111 -16.46 -21.02 -4.88
CA LEU A 111 -15.65 -19.80 -4.98
C LEU A 111 -14.17 -20.07 -5.27
N PHE A 112 -13.68 -21.25 -4.88
CA PHE A 112 -12.28 -21.64 -5.05
C PHE A 112 -12.19 -23.07 -5.61
N ASP A 113 -11.18 -23.31 -6.46
CA ASP A 113 -10.86 -24.65 -6.97
C ASP A 113 -10.26 -25.55 -5.87
N GLU A 114 -9.61 -24.93 -4.87
CA GLU A 114 -8.99 -25.56 -3.71
C GLU A 114 -9.73 -25.18 -2.42
N ALA A 115 -9.90 -26.12 -1.50
CA ALA A 115 -10.51 -25.86 -0.20
C ALA A 115 -9.48 -25.34 0.80
N TYR A 116 -9.91 -24.43 1.68
CA TYR A 116 -9.13 -24.05 2.86
C TYR A 116 -8.88 -25.25 3.79
N ARG A 117 -7.64 -25.40 4.23
CA ARG A 117 -7.14 -26.47 5.09
C ARG A 117 -6.52 -25.85 6.33
N PRO A 118 -7.32 -25.62 7.40
CA PRO A 118 -6.81 -25.00 8.61
C PRO A 118 -5.64 -25.80 9.21
N ASN A 119 -5.66 -27.13 9.13
CA ASN A 119 -4.63 -28.00 9.72
C ASN A 119 -3.24 -27.85 9.08
N ASP A 120 -3.11 -27.15 7.94
CA ASP A 120 -1.82 -26.89 7.30
C ASP A 120 -1.04 -25.77 8.02
N SER A 121 -1.68 -24.99 8.91
CA SER A 121 -1.07 -23.90 9.67
C SER A 121 -0.85 -24.23 11.14
N ARG A 122 0.14 -23.56 11.75
CA ARG A 122 0.30 -23.50 13.19
C ARG A 122 -0.80 -22.61 13.76
N HIS A 123 -1.31 -23.02 14.93
CA HIS A 123 -2.36 -22.30 15.61
C HIS A 123 -1.89 -21.84 16.99
N PHE A 124 -2.16 -20.58 17.30
CA PHE A 124 -1.94 -20.00 18.62
C PHE A 124 -2.74 -20.74 19.68
N LYS A 125 -2.02 -21.21 20.71
CA LYS A 125 -2.59 -21.87 21.87
C LYS A 125 -2.69 -20.86 23.01
N VAL A 126 -3.87 -20.27 23.13
CA VAL A 126 -4.17 -19.23 24.14
C VAL A 126 -3.93 -19.71 25.58
N ASP A 127 -4.14 -21.00 25.87
CA ASP A 127 -3.96 -21.61 27.19
C ASP A 127 -2.48 -21.88 27.56
N LYS A 128 -1.58 -21.78 26.57
CA LYS A 128 -0.15 -22.00 26.76
C LYS A 128 0.62 -20.73 27.05
N SER A 129 0.02 -19.55 26.84
CA SER A 129 0.63 -18.28 27.19
C SER A 129 0.14 -17.81 28.56
N THR A 130 1.05 -17.57 29.49
CA THR A 130 0.74 -17.03 30.81
C THR A 130 0.48 -15.52 30.80
N THR A 131 0.84 -14.84 29.71
CA THR A 131 0.70 -13.39 29.53
C THR A 131 -0.47 -13.00 28.63
N PHE A 132 -1.16 -13.98 28.04
CA PHE A 132 -2.30 -13.74 27.17
C PHE A 132 -3.50 -13.19 27.95
N VAL A 133 -4.05 -12.08 27.46
CA VAL A 133 -5.29 -11.48 27.96
C VAL A 133 -6.30 -11.41 26.81
N PRO A 134 -7.41 -12.18 26.88
CA PRO A 134 -8.44 -12.13 25.85
C PRO A 134 -9.28 -10.85 25.96
N GLU A 135 -9.56 -10.21 24.83
CA GLU A 135 -10.50 -9.10 24.74
C GLU A 135 -11.77 -9.56 24.01
N SER A 136 -12.46 -10.56 24.57
CA SER A 136 -13.58 -11.24 23.91
C SER A 136 -14.79 -10.37 23.54
N SER A 137 -14.87 -9.13 24.05
CA SER A 137 -15.86 -8.14 23.62
C SER A 137 -15.51 -7.47 22.29
N GLN A 138 -14.23 -7.45 21.91
CA GLN A 138 -13.71 -6.87 20.67
C GLN A 138 -13.61 -7.96 19.61
N THR A 139 -14.76 -8.32 19.03
CA THR A 139 -14.84 -9.31 17.95
C THR A 139 -14.79 -8.62 16.59
N PHE A 140 -14.09 -9.22 15.63
CA PHE A 140 -14.06 -8.76 14.25
C PHE A 140 -14.49 -9.87 13.28
N ASP A 141 -15.08 -9.42 12.17
CA ASP A 141 -15.57 -10.27 11.10
C ASP A 141 -15.25 -9.57 9.78
N LEU A 142 -14.21 -10.04 9.10
CA LEU A 142 -13.62 -9.45 7.91
C LEU A 142 -14.14 -10.18 6.68
N ASN A 143 -14.84 -9.44 5.82
CA ASN A 143 -15.32 -9.94 4.53
C ASN A 143 -14.52 -9.30 3.41
N TYR A 144 -14.16 -10.12 2.45
CA TYR A 144 -13.24 -9.80 1.36
C TYR A 144 -14.02 -9.66 0.05
N ALA A 145 -13.48 -8.92 -0.93
CA ALA A 145 -14.17 -8.69 -2.21
C ALA A 145 -14.14 -9.93 -3.12
N ASP A 146 -13.16 -10.80 -2.94
CA ASP A 146 -13.03 -12.12 -3.58
C ASP A 146 -13.97 -13.18 -2.95
N GLY A 147 -14.67 -12.83 -1.86
CA GLY A 147 -15.53 -13.73 -1.09
C GLY A 147 -14.82 -14.50 0.04
N SER A 148 -13.54 -14.22 0.27
CA SER A 148 -12.82 -14.65 1.47
C SER A 148 -13.44 -14.05 2.74
N HIS A 149 -13.26 -14.74 3.87
CA HIS A 149 -13.87 -14.40 5.15
C HIS A 149 -12.94 -14.81 6.29
N LEU A 150 -12.64 -13.88 7.20
CA LEU A 150 -11.94 -14.14 8.46
C LEU A 150 -12.79 -13.67 9.63
N ARG A 151 -12.91 -14.48 10.67
CA ARG A 151 -13.58 -14.07 11.92
C ARG A 151 -12.70 -14.40 13.12
N GLY A 152 -12.69 -13.49 14.08
CA GLY A 152 -11.82 -13.56 15.25
C GLY A 152 -12.24 -12.60 16.35
N PHE A 153 -11.38 -12.50 17.36
CA PHE A 153 -11.48 -11.53 18.44
C PHE A 153 -10.10 -10.97 18.80
N SER A 154 -10.05 -9.80 19.42
CA SER A 154 -8.80 -9.21 19.88
C SER A 154 -8.26 -9.95 21.10
N GLY A 155 -6.95 -10.06 21.19
CA GLY A 155 -6.25 -10.48 22.39
C GLY A 155 -4.95 -9.70 22.53
N VAL A 156 -4.49 -9.55 23.76
CA VAL A 156 -3.24 -8.85 24.09
C VAL A 156 -2.25 -9.87 24.62
N ASP A 157 -1.02 -9.84 24.10
CA ASP A 157 0.07 -10.67 24.60
C ASP A 157 1.42 -10.05 24.24
N GLN A 158 2.50 -10.68 24.69
CA GLN A 158 3.86 -10.35 24.26
C GLN A 158 4.08 -10.75 22.81
N VAL A 159 4.33 -9.78 21.94
CA VAL A 159 4.66 -9.97 20.53
C VAL A 159 6.15 -9.71 20.32
N PHE A 160 6.79 -10.55 19.51
CA PHE A 160 8.21 -10.48 19.16
C PHE A 160 8.35 -10.39 17.65
N MET A 161 9.04 -9.36 17.16
CA MET A 161 9.27 -9.10 15.74
C MET A 161 10.66 -8.52 15.56
N GLY A 162 11.48 -9.16 14.73
CA GLY A 162 12.89 -8.83 14.60
C GLY A 162 13.62 -8.86 15.95
N SER A 163 14.31 -7.76 16.25
CA SER A 163 15.03 -7.51 17.50
C SER A 163 14.13 -6.98 18.64
N TYR A 164 12.84 -6.76 18.36
CA TYR A 164 11.92 -6.09 19.27
C TYR A 164 10.90 -7.03 19.91
N LYS A 165 10.46 -6.65 21.10
CA LYS A 165 9.33 -7.23 21.84
C LYS A 165 8.45 -6.11 22.39
N ALA A 166 7.15 -6.33 22.43
CA ALA A 166 6.22 -5.44 23.12
C ALA A 166 4.93 -6.17 23.50
N THR A 167 4.24 -5.66 24.52
CA THR A 167 2.83 -6.00 24.76
C THR A 167 2.01 -5.38 23.63
N SER A 168 1.36 -6.19 22.80
CA SER A 168 0.58 -5.69 21.66
C SER A 168 -0.76 -6.40 21.56
N PRO A 169 -1.85 -5.67 21.21
CA PRO A 169 -3.06 -6.32 20.74
C PRO A 169 -2.80 -6.97 19.37
N PHE A 170 -3.51 -8.06 19.10
CA PHE A 170 -3.51 -8.77 17.82
C PHE A 170 -4.82 -9.56 17.67
N GLY A 171 -5.13 -9.98 16.44
CA GLY A 171 -6.31 -10.78 16.14
C GLY A 171 -6.08 -12.26 16.42
N VAL A 172 -6.95 -12.86 17.24
CA VAL A 172 -7.08 -14.30 17.39
C VAL A 172 -8.12 -14.80 16.39
N ILE A 173 -7.66 -15.28 15.23
CA ILE A 173 -8.51 -15.66 14.10
C ILE A 173 -8.96 -17.11 14.28
N THR A 174 -10.25 -17.36 14.42
CA THR A 174 -10.78 -18.71 14.69
C THR A 174 -11.44 -19.36 13.49
N ASP A 175 -11.74 -18.57 12.47
CA ASP A 175 -12.55 -18.96 11.33
C ASP A 175 -11.98 -18.30 10.07
N CYS A 176 -11.76 -19.11 9.02
CA CYS A 176 -11.28 -18.69 7.71
C CYS A 176 -11.86 -19.62 6.63
N ASN A 177 -12.08 -19.11 5.42
CA ASN A 177 -12.53 -19.91 4.27
C ASN A 177 -11.59 -19.83 3.05
N SER A 178 -10.50 -19.07 3.12
CA SER A 178 -9.67 -18.76 1.95
C SER A 178 -8.47 -19.70 1.84
N PRO A 179 -8.29 -20.39 0.70
CA PRO A 179 -7.14 -21.26 0.48
C PRO A 179 -5.81 -20.50 0.38
N ASP A 180 -5.82 -19.17 0.24
CA ASP A 180 -4.60 -18.36 0.22
C ASP A 180 -3.83 -18.39 1.56
N PHE A 181 -4.52 -18.78 2.63
CA PHE A 181 -3.94 -19.01 3.95
C PHE A 181 -3.53 -20.47 4.21
N ASN A 182 -3.60 -21.35 3.21
CA ASN A 182 -3.13 -22.74 3.36
C ASN A 182 -1.61 -22.77 3.56
N GLY A 183 -1.17 -23.29 4.70
CA GLY A 183 0.25 -23.33 5.07
C GLY A 183 0.80 -22.02 5.65
N VAL A 184 -0.09 -21.08 5.98
CA VAL A 184 0.23 -19.76 6.53
C VAL A 184 -0.40 -19.61 7.91
N ASP A 185 0.33 -19.06 8.87
CA ASP A 185 -0.13 -19.01 10.27
C ASP A 185 -0.95 -17.76 10.62
N GLY A 186 -1.04 -16.80 9.69
CA GLY A 186 -1.73 -15.54 9.88
C GLY A 186 -1.28 -14.44 8.93
N ILE A 187 -1.62 -13.21 9.28
CA ILE A 187 -1.30 -11.98 8.54
C ILE A 187 -0.71 -10.94 9.48
N LEU A 188 0.29 -10.21 9.01
CA LEU A 188 0.97 -9.12 9.70
C LEU A 188 0.71 -7.82 8.94
N GLY A 189 -0.40 -7.17 9.29
CA GLY A 189 -0.77 -5.88 8.77
C GLY A 189 0.11 -4.74 9.33
N PHE A 190 0.69 -3.96 8.43
CA PHE A 190 1.50 -2.77 8.72
C PHE A 190 0.79 -1.46 8.35
N GLY A 191 -0.50 -1.52 8.04
CA GLY A 191 -1.35 -0.38 7.75
C GLY A 191 -1.63 0.51 8.98
N LEU A 192 -2.38 1.58 8.74
CA LEU A 192 -2.63 2.64 9.72
C LEU A 192 -3.84 2.34 10.61
N PRO A 193 -3.94 2.95 11.80
CA PRO A 193 -5.12 2.84 12.65
C PRO A 193 -6.37 3.36 11.92
N LYS A 194 -7.49 2.64 12.06
CA LYS A 194 -8.78 3.02 11.47
C LYS A 194 -9.74 3.48 12.57
N ASP A 195 -10.10 4.76 12.53
CA ASP A 195 -10.98 5.39 13.53
C ASP A 195 -12.33 4.68 13.62
N GLY A 196 -12.77 4.41 14.85
CA GLY A 196 -14.06 3.77 15.12
C GLY A 196 -14.18 2.32 14.65
N SER A 197 -13.05 1.64 14.39
CA SER A 197 -13.02 0.20 14.12
C SER A 197 -12.84 -0.61 15.41
N ASP A 198 -13.47 -1.80 15.47
CA ASP A 198 -13.25 -2.79 16.54
C ASP A 198 -11.98 -3.64 16.27
N LEU A 199 -11.06 -3.15 15.43
CA LEU A 199 -9.85 -3.86 15.05
C LEU A 199 -8.73 -3.62 16.07
N PRO A 200 -7.87 -4.61 16.33
CA PRO A 200 -6.68 -4.43 17.14
C PRO A 200 -5.84 -3.24 16.65
N THR A 201 -5.28 -2.47 17.58
CA THR A 201 -4.29 -1.42 17.25
C THR A 201 -3.15 -2.04 16.43
N PRO A 202 -2.73 -1.42 15.31
CA PRO A 202 -1.65 -1.96 14.49
C PRO A 202 -0.35 -2.16 15.29
N VAL A 203 0.36 -3.25 14.99
CA VAL A 203 1.47 -3.74 15.81
C VAL A 203 2.58 -2.70 15.99
N LEU A 204 2.96 -1.97 14.93
CA LEU A 204 4.03 -0.99 15.02
C LEU A 204 3.61 0.22 15.88
N PHE A 205 2.33 0.58 15.89
CA PHE A 205 1.80 1.62 16.77
C PHE A 205 1.86 1.18 18.23
N ALA A 206 1.42 -0.04 18.53
CA ALA A 206 1.47 -0.58 19.88
C ALA A 206 2.91 -0.76 20.40
N MET A 207 3.85 -1.18 19.54
CA MET A 207 5.26 -1.37 19.91
C MET A 207 5.98 -0.06 20.22
N THR A 208 5.64 1.01 19.51
CA THR A 208 6.24 2.35 19.61
C THR A 208 5.38 3.32 20.42
N ASP A 209 4.44 2.80 21.22
CA ASP A 209 3.63 3.61 22.13
C ASP A 209 4.44 3.92 23.39
N ASP A 210 4.56 5.21 23.73
CA ASP A 210 5.25 5.68 24.93
C ASP A 210 4.60 5.17 26.23
N GLU A 211 3.30 4.84 26.18
CA GLU A 211 2.56 4.26 27.31
C GLU A 211 2.87 2.77 27.51
N ASN A 212 3.40 2.08 26.49
CA ASN A 212 3.74 0.66 26.57
C ASN A 212 5.03 0.45 27.38
N LYS A 213 4.90 0.08 28.65
CA LYS A 213 6.07 -0.07 29.56
C LYS A 213 6.83 -1.37 29.41
N ASP A 214 6.27 -2.35 28.69
CA ASP A 214 6.87 -3.67 28.49
C ASP A 214 7.51 -3.84 27.10
N THR A 215 7.64 -2.75 26.35
CA THR A 215 8.31 -2.69 25.04
C THR A 215 9.81 -2.42 25.17
N ASN A 216 10.62 -3.00 24.27
CA ASN A 216 11.99 -2.53 24.03
C ASN A 216 12.11 -1.68 22.74
N ALA A 217 10.97 -1.36 22.10
CA ALA A 217 10.90 -0.57 20.88
C ALA A 217 10.54 0.91 21.14
N ALA A 218 10.68 1.41 22.37
CA ALA A 218 10.33 2.79 22.72
C ALA A 218 11.12 3.85 21.90
N ASN A 219 12.36 3.54 21.52
CA ASN A 219 13.19 4.43 20.69
C ASN A 219 13.11 4.11 19.19
N LEU A 220 12.33 3.09 18.81
CA LEU A 220 12.13 2.76 17.40
C LEU A 220 11.29 3.85 16.77
N GLN A 221 11.82 4.51 15.74
CA GLN A 221 11.05 5.43 14.93
C GLN A 221 9.89 4.67 14.28
N ARG A 222 8.66 5.19 14.36
CA ARG A 222 7.47 4.58 13.76
C ARG A 222 7.48 4.76 12.24
N LYS A 223 8.43 4.11 11.60
CA LYS A 223 8.59 4.04 10.15
C LYS A 223 9.24 2.72 9.79
N PHE A 224 9.01 2.26 8.57
CA PHE A 224 9.65 1.06 8.05
C PHE A 224 9.87 1.18 6.55
N SER A 225 10.83 0.44 6.02
CA SER A 225 11.05 0.35 4.59
C SER A 225 10.89 -1.09 4.11
N PHE A 226 10.42 -1.24 2.88
CA PHE A 226 10.24 -2.54 2.25
C PHE A 226 10.77 -2.53 0.83
N PHE A 227 11.43 -3.62 0.46
CA PHE A 227 11.81 -3.92 -0.91
C PHE A 227 11.89 -5.43 -1.11
N SER A 228 11.88 -5.84 -2.37
CA SER A 228 11.97 -7.23 -2.76
C SER A 228 12.98 -7.45 -3.88
N THR A 229 13.29 -8.72 -4.08
CA THR A 229 14.00 -9.27 -5.23
C THR A 229 13.17 -10.44 -5.75
N ASP A 230 13.62 -11.06 -6.84
CA ASP A 230 12.92 -12.22 -7.42
C ASP A 230 12.77 -13.41 -6.44
N THR A 231 13.63 -13.49 -5.40
CA THR A 231 13.68 -14.66 -4.51
C THR A 231 13.67 -14.35 -3.01
N ALA A 232 13.81 -13.09 -2.62
CA ALA A 232 13.90 -12.66 -1.23
C ALA A 232 13.38 -11.23 -1.05
N ALA A 233 13.02 -10.86 0.17
CA ALA A 233 12.65 -9.50 0.52
C ALA A 233 13.21 -9.12 1.89
N GLU A 234 13.15 -7.83 2.22
CA GLU A 234 13.60 -7.32 3.50
C GLU A 234 12.65 -6.23 3.99
N VAL A 235 12.28 -6.30 5.26
CA VAL A 235 11.66 -5.18 5.98
C VAL A 235 12.70 -4.57 6.90
N GLN A 236 12.77 -3.25 6.90
CA GLN A 236 13.67 -2.49 7.74
C GLN A 236 12.85 -1.63 8.69
N LEU A 237 12.84 -1.95 9.98
CA LEU A 237 12.11 -1.18 10.98
C LEU A 237 12.97 -0.01 11.45
N GLY A 238 12.38 1.18 11.55
CA GLY A 238 13.05 2.39 12.07
C GLY A 238 13.62 3.31 11.00
N GLY A 239 13.60 2.90 9.73
CA GLY A 239 14.07 3.69 8.60
C GLY A 239 14.49 2.81 7.44
N TYR A 240 15.64 3.11 6.84
CA TYR A 240 16.29 2.25 5.85
C TYR A 240 17.80 2.23 6.04
N ASP A 241 18.48 1.17 5.62
CA ASP A 241 19.94 1.12 5.50
C ASP A 241 20.35 1.90 4.23
N PRO A 242 21.15 2.98 4.32
CA PRO A 242 21.50 3.79 3.16
C PRO A 242 22.17 3.01 2.01
N SER A 243 22.79 1.85 2.29
CA SER A 243 23.37 1.01 1.24
C SER A 243 22.34 0.26 0.39
N THR A 244 21.06 0.23 0.80
CA THR A 244 19.95 -0.35 0.04
C THR A 244 19.51 0.50 -1.14
N VAL A 245 19.76 1.81 -1.09
CA VAL A 245 19.33 2.73 -2.14
C VAL A 245 20.50 3.02 -3.07
N ALA A 246 20.22 3.11 -4.37
CA ALA A 246 21.22 3.46 -5.38
C ALA A 246 21.30 4.97 -5.62
N ASP A 247 20.27 5.71 -5.20
CA ASP A 247 20.16 7.16 -5.39
C ASP A 247 19.27 7.74 -4.27
N THR A 248 19.12 9.05 -4.30
CA THR A 248 18.33 9.90 -3.41
C THR A 248 16.93 9.34 -3.16
N MET A 249 16.54 9.30 -1.88
CA MET A 249 15.16 9.04 -1.47
C MET A 249 14.27 10.25 -1.74
N TRP A 250 13.13 10.03 -2.39
CA TRP A 250 12.15 11.07 -2.69
C TRP A 250 10.89 10.86 -1.88
N TYR A 251 10.39 11.93 -1.27
CA TYR A 251 9.29 11.86 -0.32
C TYR A 251 8.05 12.57 -0.80
N THR A 252 6.89 12.01 -0.47
CA THR A 252 5.60 12.57 -0.80
C THR A 252 4.58 12.37 0.33
N PRO A 253 3.70 13.34 0.63
CA PRO A 253 2.68 13.13 1.64
C PRO A 253 1.62 12.14 1.17
N ALA A 254 1.16 11.25 2.04
CA ALA A 254 -0.01 10.42 1.74
C ALA A 254 -1.28 11.29 1.61
N LEU A 255 -2.17 10.89 0.70
CA LEU A 255 -3.46 11.55 0.48
C LEU A 255 -4.52 11.17 1.54
N SER A 256 -4.21 10.18 2.38
CA SER A 256 -5.07 9.63 3.44
C SER A 256 -4.32 9.54 4.77
N ASP A 257 -5.05 9.64 5.88
CA ASP A 257 -4.58 9.36 7.25
C ASP A 257 -4.89 7.91 7.69
N GLU A 258 -5.63 7.14 6.88
CA GLU A 258 -6.07 5.77 7.19
C GLU A 258 -5.43 4.69 6.30
N ASP A 259 -4.81 5.06 5.18
CA ASP A 259 -4.12 4.13 4.28
C ASP A 259 -2.92 4.80 3.58
N PHE A 260 -1.95 4.01 3.09
CA PHE A 260 -0.78 4.50 2.34
C PHE A 260 -1.11 4.83 0.88
N ILE A 261 -1.98 5.83 0.69
CA ILE A 261 -2.44 6.28 -0.63
C ILE A 261 -1.58 7.42 -1.14
N VAL A 262 -1.08 7.28 -2.37
CA VAL A 262 -0.47 8.35 -3.18
C VAL A 262 -1.30 8.63 -4.44
N GLY A 263 -1.09 9.77 -5.07
CA GLY A 263 -1.72 10.20 -6.31
C GLY A 263 -0.92 9.80 -7.54
N ALA A 264 -1.41 8.83 -8.32
CA ALA A 264 -0.85 8.49 -9.61
C ALA A 264 -1.40 9.42 -10.70
N SER A 265 -0.64 10.46 -11.06
CA SER A 265 -1.07 11.48 -12.02
C SER A 265 -0.90 11.05 -13.49
N SER A 266 -0.11 10.00 -13.74
CA SER A 266 0.08 9.40 -15.06
C SER A 266 0.56 7.95 -14.93
N LEU A 267 0.11 7.09 -15.84
CA LEU A 267 0.66 5.75 -16.06
C LEU A 267 0.81 5.55 -17.56
N THR A 268 2.04 5.59 -18.06
CA THR A 268 2.30 5.37 -19.48
C THR A 268 2.90 4.01 -19.77
N PHE A 269 2.70 3.49 -20.99
CA PHE A 269 3.14 2.16 -21.40
C PHE A 269 3.73 2.14 -22.82
N GLY A 270 5.00 1.73 -22.99
CA GLY A 270 5.72 1.79 -24.28
C GLY A 270 7.15 1.25 -24.23
N HIS A 271 7.88 1.25 -25.35
CA HIS A 271 9.30 0.84 -25.34
C HIS A 271 10.22 1.90 -24.74
N SER A 272 9.85 3.17 -24.89
CA SER A 272 10.51 4.35 -24.36
C SER A 272 9.45 5.36 -23.87
N PRO A 273 9.84 6.41 -23.14
CA PRO A 273 8.92 7.48 -22.79
C PRO A 273 8.31 8.20 -24.00
N SER A 274 9.00 8.19 -25.15
CA SER A 274 8.58 8.94 -26.35
C SER A 274 7.46 8.28 -27.16
N ASP A 275 7.35 6.96 -27.10
CA ASP A 275 6.32 6.16 -27.77
C ASP A 275 5.28 5.59 -26.78
N ALA A 276 5.43 5.89 -25.48
CA ALA A 276 4.53 5.42 -24.46
C ALA A 276 3.14 6.04 -24.60
N VAL A 277 2.12 5.19 -24.48
CA VAL A 277 0.72 5.63 -24.48
C VAL A 277 0.28 5.93 -23.05
N GLU A 278 -0.50 6.99 -22.85
CA GLU A 278 -1.12 7.29 -21.56
C GLU A 278 -2.31 6.35 -21.30
N LEU A 279 -2.22 5.59 -20.21
CA LEU A 279 -3.29 4.71 -19.77
C LEU A 279 -4.28 5.43 -18.86
N LEU A 280 -3.89 6.46 -18.11
CA LEU A 280 -4.79 7.25 -17.27
C LEU A 280 -5.22 8.53 -17.99
N GLN A 281 -6.18 8.41 -18.92
CA GLN A 281 -6.66 9.55 -19.70
C GLN A 281 -7.74 10.33 -18.92
N PHE A 282 -7.31 11.13 -17.94
CA PHE A 282 -8.20 11.97 -17.15
C PHE A 282 -8.97 12.98 -18.01
N LYS A 283 -10.29 13.09 -17.78
CA LYS A 283 -11.14 14.06 -18.50
C LYS A 283 -10.95 15.51 -18.07
N SER A 284 -10.51 15.74 -16.83
CA SER A 284 -10.32 17.10 -16.29
C SER A 284 -8.92 17.29 -15.73
N THR A 285 -8.38 18.49 -15.93
CA THR A 285 -7.06 18.89 -15.40
C THR A 285 -7.02 18.81 -13.88
N SER A 286 -8.11 19.21 -13.19
CA SER A 286 -8.20 19.13 -11.73
C SER A 286 -8.20 17.69 -11.19
N GLN A 287 -8.64 16.70 -11.97
CA GLN A 287 -8.50 15.29 -11.57
C GLN A 287 -7.09 14.76 -11.83
N LYS A 288 -6.47 15.17 -12.94
CA LYS A 288 -5.07 14.83 -13.24
C LYS A 288 -4.12 15.34 -12.14
N GLN A 289 -4.48 16.45 -11.51
CA GLN A 289 -3.80 17.08 -10.40
C GLN A 289 -3.75 16.21 -9.13
N TYR A 290 -4.88 15.63 -8.71
CA TYR A 290 -4.90 14.63 -7.62
C TYR A 290 -4.37 13.25 -8.05
N GLY A 291 -4.49 12.93 -9.33
CA GLY A 291 -4.20 11.61 -9.86
C GLY A 291 -5.22 10.55 -9.42
N ALA A 292 -4.98 9.32 -9.84
CA ALA A 292 -5.73 8.17 -9.39
C ALA A 292 -5.19 7.73 -8.01
N PRO A 293 -6.05 7.55 -6.98
CA PRO A 293 -5.59 7.07 -5.69
C PRO A 293 -4.96 5.69 -5.86
N SER A 294 -3.74 5.53 -5.34
CA SER A 294 -2.92 4.35 -5.55
C SER A 294 -2.31 3.90 -4.23
N ILE A 295 -2.46 2.63 -3.88
CA ILE A 295 -1.87 2.07 -2.65
C ILE A 295 -0.56 1.37 -2.99
N MET A 296 0.48 1.68 -2.21
CA MET A 296 1.75 0.94 -2.21
C MET A 296 1.56 -0.32 -1.36
N ASP A 297 1.27 -1.44 -2.02
CA ASP A 297 0.70 -2.62 -1.39
C ASP A 297 1.60 -3.85 -1.55
N SER A 298 2.37 -4.17 -0.51
CA SER A 298 3.22 -5.37 -0.47
C SER A 298 2.41 -6.67 -0.41
N GLY A 299 1.13 -6.63 0.01
CA GLY A 299 0.23 -7.77 -0.03
C GLY A 299 -0.23 -8.12 -1.45
N THR A 300 -0.09 -7.19 -2.40
CA THR A 300 -0.42 -7.37 -3.81
C THR A 300 0.85 -7.68 -4.62
N SER A 301 0.85 -8.77 -5.40
CA SER A 301 2.02 -9.14 -6.22
C SER A 301 2.10 -8.35 -7.54
N CYS A 302 0.96 -8.03 -8.16
CA CYS A 302 0.90 -7.49 -9.51
C CYS A 302 0.52 -6.01 -9.55
N LEU A 303 0.77 -5.34 -10.68
CA LEU A 303 0.20 -4.02 -10.91
C LEU A 303 -1.29 -4.17 -11.21
N VAL A 304 -2.17 -3.64 -10.36
CA VAL A 304 -3.61 -3.65 -10.61
C VAL A 304 -4.03 -2.31 -11.19
N ILE A 305 -4.59 -2.31 -12.40
CA ILE A 305 -5.00 -1.10 -13.12
C ILE A 305 -6.52 -1.05 -13.31
N PRO A 306 -7.13 0.15 -13.46
CA PRO A 306 -8.57 0.27 -13.59
C PRO A 306 -9.14 -0.55 -14.77
N ASN A 307 -10.11 -1.41 -14.46
CA ASN A 307 -10.91 -2.16 -15.43
C ASN A 307 -12.24 -1.47 -15.79
N ASP A 308 -12.37 -0.21 -15.40
CA ASP A 308 -13.46 0.67 -15.79
C ASP A 308 -12.92 2.10 -15.99
N ASN A 309 -13.82 3.04 -16.24
CA ASN A 309 -13.47 4.45 -16.45
C ASN A 309 -13.40 5.26 -15.14
N MET A 310 -13.23 4.60 -13.98
CA MET A 310 -13.22 5.18 -12.64
C MET A 310 -14.45 6.06 -12.36
N ASN A 311 -15.65 5.53 -12.59
CA ASN A 311 -16.92 6.28 -12.51
C ASN A 311 -16.96 7.52 -13.43
N GLY A 312 -16.42 7.37 -14.64
CA GLY A 312 -16.45 8.37 -15.70
C GLY A 312 -15.37 9.44 -15.60
N GLN A 313 -14.38 9.29 -14.72
CA GLN A 313 -13.24 10.21 -14.62
C GLN A 313 -12.22 10.03 -15.75
N LEU A 314 -12.08 8.80 -16.23
CA LEU A 314 -11.24 8.48 -17.38
C LEU A 314 -12.07 8.52 -18.67
N ALA A 315 -11.42 8.96 -19.75
CA ALA A 315 -11.97 8.93 -21.10
C ALA A 315 -11.94 7.51 -21.71
N ASN A 316 -11.06 6.66 -21.18
CA ASN A 316 -10.77 5.30 -21.61
C ASN A 316 -11.01 4.28 -20.48
N VAL A 317 -10.79 3.01 -20.80
CA VAL A 317 -10.64 1.92 -19.83
C VAL A 317 -9.16 1.49 -19.86
N PRO A 318 -8.36 1.79 -18.83
CA PRO A 318 -6.92 1.52 -18.82
C PRO A 318 -6.56 0.06 -19.12
N TRP A 319 -7.33 -0.89 -18.55
CA TRP A 319 -7.14 -2.31 -18.81
C TRP A 319 -7.29 -2.68 -20.28
N ASP A 320 -8.33 -2.17 -20.96
CA ASP A 320 -8.57 -2.47 -22.38
C ASP A 320 -7.45 -1.90 -23.26
N ASP A 321 -6.98 -0.69 -22.96
CA ASP A 321 -5.88 -0.05 -23.68
C ASP A 321 -4.56 -0.82 -23.51
N PHE A 322 -4.28 -1.29 -22.28
CA PHE A 322 -3.14 -2.17 -22.01
C PHE A 322 -3.28 -3.49 -22.77
N ALA A 323 -4.40 -4.19 -22.61
CA ALA A 323 -4.64 -5.50 -23.22
C ALA A 323 -4.54 -5.46 -24.75
N ALA A 324 -4.98 -4.37 -25.38
CA ALA A 324 -4.90 -4.19 -26.83
C ALA A 324 -3.49 -3.85 -27.36
N LYS A 325 -2.61 -3.31 -26.51
CA LYS A 325 -1.28 -2.79 -26.90
C LYS A 325 -0.12 -3.56 -26.27
N TRP A 326 -0.43 -4.55 -25.45
CA TRP A 326 0.49 -5.40 -24.75
C TRP A 326 1.47 -6.10 -25.70
N GLU A 327 2.78 -5.91 -25.50
CA GLU A 327 3.84 -6.64 -26.20
C GLU A 327 5.12 -6.76 -25.37
N LYS A 328 5.97 -7.75 -25.69
CA LYS A 328 7.22 -7.98 -24.98
C LYS A 328 8.20 -6.80 -25.16
N GLY A 329 8.93 -6.45 -24.11
CA GLY A 329 9.94 -5.38 -24.11
C GLY A 329 9.40 -3.96 -23.89
N LYS A 330 8.09 -3.78 -23.68
CA LYS A 330 7.54 -2.50 -23.20
C LYS A 330 7.76 -2.33 -21.70
N ASN A 331 7.68 -1.11 -21.19
CA ASN A 331 7.81 -0.77 -19.78
C ASN A 331 6.61 0.09 -19.38
N PHE A 332 6.33 0.16 -18.08
CA PHE A 332 5.46 1.20 -17.54
C PHE A 332 6.28 2.36 -16.98
N TRP A 333 5.70 3.55 -16.98
CA TRP A 333 6.18 4.69 -16.21
C TRP A 333 5.04 5.25 -15.37
N LEU A 334 5.18 5.13 -14.05
CA LEU A 334 4.23 5.61 -13.06
C LEU A 334 4.70 6.97 -12.55
N THR A 335 3.85 8.00 -12.65
CA THR A 335 4.16 9.33 -12.13
C THR A 335 3.43 9.57 -10.82
N VAL A 336 4.19 9.84 -9.76
CA VAL A 336 3.71 10.16 -8.41
C VAL A 336 4.39 11.46 -7.98
N GLY A 337 3.61 12.41 -7.47
CA GLY A 337 4.15 13.70 -7.01
C GLY A 337 5.05 14.43 -8.01
N GLN A 338 4.67 14.40 -9.30
CA GLN A 338 5.42 14.95 -10.44
C GLN A 338 6.77 14.27 -10.77
N LYS A 339 7.17 13.21 -10.06
CA LYS A 339 8.33 12.38 -10.39
C LYS A 339 7.89 11.08 -11.07
N THR A 340 8.61 10.67 -12.11
CA THR A 340 8.27 9.50 -12.92
C THR A 340 9.18 8.31 -12.59
N TRP A 341 8.57 7.18 -12.29
CA TRP A 341 9.22 5.93 -11.90
C TRP A 341 9.02 4.87 -12.97
N LYS A 342 10.11 4.28 -13.49
CA LYS A 342 10.06 3.22 -14.50
C LYS A 342 9.79 1.87 -13.85
N ILE A 343 8.81 1.12 -14.35
CA ILE A 343 8.56 -0.28 -14.01
C ILE A 343 8.93 -1.12 -15.25
N PRO A 344 10.14 -1.70 -15.28
CA PRO A 344 10.69 -2.26 -16.49
C PRO A 344 10.04 -3.60 -16.86
N PHE A 345 10.12 -3.98 -18.14
CA PHE A 345 9.52 -5.21 -18.69
C PHE A 345 9.72 -6.43 -17.81
N GLU A 346 10.96 -6.67 -17.40
CA GLU A 346 11.38 -7.82 -16.60
C GLU A 346 10.75 -7.87 -15.21
N SER A 347 10.24 -6.74 -14.69
CA SER A 347 9.69 -6.71 -13.34
C SER A 347 8.21 -7.06 -13.28
N TRP A 348 7.46 -7.00 -14.37
CA TRP A 348 6.04 -7.35 -14.39
C TRP A 348 5.70 -8.45 -15.40
N TYR A 349 6.64 -8.91 -16.21
CA TYR A 349 6.46 -10.08 -17.07
C TYR A 349 7.06 -11.35 -16.45
N LEU A 350 6.24 -12.39 -16.29
CA LEU A 350 6.61 -13.66 -15.70
C LEU A 350 7.10 -14.62 -16.80
N ALA A 351 8.41 -14.65 -17.03
CA ALA A 351 9.02 -15.39 -18.14
C ALA A 351 8.82 -16.92 -18.04
N GLU A 352 8.77 -17.49 -16.84
CA GLU A 352 8.61 -18.93 -16.64
C GLU A 352 7.23 -19.44 -17.04
N SER A 353 6.18 -18.65 -16.78
CA SER A 353 4.80 -18.98 -17.10
C SER A 353 4.28 -18.34 -18.39
N ASP A 354 5.08 -17.47 -19.03
CA ASP A 354 4.68 -16.64 -20.18
C ASP A 354 3.42 -15.80 -19.89
N GLN A 355 3.33 -15.24 -18.67
CA GLN A 355 2.18 -14.47 -18.19
C GLN A 355 2.57 -13.04 -17.78
N THR A 356 1.58 -12.15 -17.73
CA THR A 356 1.74 -10.79 -17.20
C THR A 356 1.34 -10.73 -15.74
N CYS A 357 2.14 -10.07 -14.91
CA CYS A 357 1.78 -9.64 -13.57
C CYS A 357 1.21 -8.21 -13.61
N VAL A 358 0.18 -8.05 -14.44
CA VAL A 358 -0.68 -6.86 -14.52
C VAL A 358 -2.11 -7.38 -14.53
N GLN A 359 -2.97 -6.83 -13.69
CA GLN A 359 -4.31 -7.35 -13.45
C GLN A 359 -5.38 -6.25 -13.59
N PRO A 360 -6.59 -6.61 -14.05
CA PRO A 360 -7.71 -5.69 -14.02
C PRO A 360 -8.18 -5.48 -12.59
N SER A 361 -8.55 -4.25 -12.25
CA SER A 361 -9.17 -3.95 -10.96
C SER A 361 -10.53 -4.68 -10.81
N PRO A 362 -10.90 -5.08 -9.59
CA PRO A 362 -12.24 -5.59 -9.31
C PRO A 362 -13.29 -4.49 -9.54
N ALA A 363 -14.53 -4.91 -9.80
CA ALA A 363 -15.63 -3.99 -10.09
C ALA A 363 -15.82 -2.95 -8.97
N GLY A 364 -15.83 -1.67 -9.33
CA GLY A 364 -16.06 -0.56 -8.40
C GLY A 364 -14.82 -0.07 -7.65
N MET A 365 -13.64 -0.63 -7.90
CA MET A 365 -12.37 -0.05 -7.48
C MET A 365 -11.97 1.08 -8.45
N SER A 366 -11.78 2.29 -7.91
CA SER A 366 -11.37 3.48 -8.68
C SER A 366 -9.96 3.92 -8.30
N GLY A 367 -8.95 3.25 -8.83
CA GLY A 367 -7.53 3.56 -8.60
C GLY A 367 -6.60 2.40 -8.95
N LEU A 368 -5.40 2.39 -8.36
CA LEU A 368 -4.37 1.38 -8.62
C LEU A 368 -3.94 0.66 -7.34
N LEU A 369 -3.52 -0.61 -7.48
CA LEU A 369 -2.67 -1.27 -6.47
C LEU A 369 -1.28 -1.42 -7.08
N VAL A 370 -0.29 -0.84 -6.42
CA VAL A 370 1.12 -0.86 -6.83
C VAL A 370 1.80 -1.93 -5.99
N GLY A 371 1.88 -3.12 -6.59
CA GLY A 371 2.38 -4.31 -5.92
C GLY A 371 3.88 -4.59 -6.07
N ASP A 372 4.25 -5.84 -5.84
CA ASP A 372 5.62 -6.35 -5.86
C ASP A 372 6.44 -5.97 -7.11
N VAL A 373 5.80 -5.88 -8.28
CA VAL A 373 6.47 -5.44 -9.52
C VAL A 373 7.21 -4.10 -9.38
N PHE A 374 6.77 -3.25 -8.45
CA PHE A 374 7.38 -1.98 -8.09
C PHE A 374 8.42 -2.13 -6.97
N PHE A 375 8.11 -2.87 -5.90
CA PHE A 375 9.03 -3.12 -4.78
C PHE A 375 10.30 -3.90 -5.17
N ARG A 376 10.26 -4.63 -6.28
CA ARG A 376 11.46 -5.22 -6.90
C ARG A 376 12.45 -4.19 -7.43
N GLN A 377 11.99 -2.98 -7.73
CA GLN A 377 12.78 -1.93 -8.37
C GLN A 377 13.13 -0.78 -7.43
N TYR A 378 12.33 -0.59 -6.39
CA TYR A 378 12.43 0.56 -5.50
C TYR A 378 12.35 0.12 -4.04
N VAL A 379 13.13 0.78 -3.19
CA VAL A 379 12.93 0.78 -1.75
C VAL A 379 11.82 1.78 -1.45
N VAL A 380 10.80 1.34 -0.72
CA VAL A 380 9.68 2.21 -0.32
C VAL A 380 9.68 2.35 1.19
N GLU A 381 9.87 3.57 1.68
CA GLU A 381 9.79 3.93 3.11
C GLU A 381 8.38 4.41 3.45
N PHE A 382 7.81 3.91 4.54
CA PHE A 382 6.52 4.30 5.10
C PHE A 382 6.76 5.01 6.43
N ASP A 383 6.76 6.34 6.43
CA ASP A 383 7.03 7.16 7.62
C ASP A 383 5.73 7.62 8.30
N MET A 384 5.45 7.02 9.46
CA MET A 384 4.26 7.26 10.29
C MET A 384 4.61 7.99 11.61
N THR A 385 5.73 8.70 11.65
CA THR A 385 6.15 9.47 12.83
C THR A 385 5.29 10.71 13.07
N ALA A 386 4.43 11.11 12.14
CA ALA A 386 3.42 12.15 12.32
C ALA A 386 2.02 11.67 11.93
N THR A 387 1.01 12.49 12.24
CA THR A 387 -0.41 12.20 11.97
C THR A 387 -0.70 11.89 10.51
N ARG A 388 -0.08 12.64 9.57
CA ARG A 388 -0.14 12.31 8.15
C ARG A 388 1.12 11.53 7.77
N PRO A 389 0.98 10.31 7.23
CA PRO A 389 2.13 9.52 6.81
C PRO A 389 2.79 10.12 5.58
N VAL A 390 4.06 9.81 5.42
CA VAL A 390 4.88 10.20 4.26
C VAL A 390 5.41 8.92 3.62
N ILE A 391 5.39 8.87 2.29
CA ILE A 391 5.93 7.77 1.50
C ILE A 391 7.25 8.22 0.88
N GLY A 392 8.31 7.47 1.14
CA GLY A 392 9.62 7.61 0.49
C GLY A 392 9.79 6.58 -0.61
N ILE A 393 10.38 6.96 -1.74
CA ILE A 393 10.71 6.05 -2.86
C ILE A 393 12.13 6.35 -3.33
N ALA A 394 12.96 5.31 -3.42
CA ALA A 394 14.32 5.38 -3.97
C ALA A 394 14.61 4.18 -4.86
N PRO A 395 15.44 4.31 -5.91
CA PRO A 395 15.92 3.16 -6.69
C PRO A 395 16.62 2.14 -5.80
N LEU A 396 16.25 0.87 -5.92
CA LEU A 396 16.89 -0.22 -5.19
C LEU A 396 18.31 -0.46 -5.73
N ASN A 397 19.31 -0.45 -4.83
CA ASN A 397 20.66 -0.89 -5.14
C ASN A 397 20.68 -2.39 -5.40
N LYS A 398 20.75 -2.77 -6.67
CA LYS A 398 20.76 -4.18 -7.12
C LYS A 398 21.99 -4.97 -6.64
N ASN A 399 23.01 -4.30 -6.11
CA ASN A 399 24.20 -4.94 -5.52
C ASN A 399 24.07 -5.15 -4.00
N TYR A 400 23.02 -4.61 -3.37
CA TYR A 400 22.77 -4.77 -1.93
C TYR A 400 22.66 -6.25 -1.56
N GLN A 401 23.30 -6.63 -0.46
CA GLN A 401 23.27 -8.00 0.04
C GLN A 401 22.29 -8.08 1.20
N LEU A 402 21.16 -8.76 0.98
CA LEU A 402 20.13 -8.94 1.99
C LEU A 402 20.68 -9.66 3.22
N VAL A 403 20.23 -9.21 4.39
CA VAL A 403 20.58 -9.89 5.63
C VAL A 403 20.01 -11.30 5.64
N GLN A 404 20.70 -12.24 6.29
CA GLN A 404 20.24 -13.64 6.38
C GLN A 404 19.52 -13.94 7.70
N GLN A 405 19.64 -13.04 8.67
CA GLN A 405 19.02 -13.08 9.99
C GLN A 405 18.71 -11.65 10.42
N PRO A 406 17.75 -11.43 11.34
CA PRO A 406 17.49 -10.10 11.89
C PRO A 406 18.77 -9.43 12.38
N SER A 407 18.99 -8.17 11.96
CA SER A 407 20.20 -7.41 12.25
C SER A 407 19.87 -5.95 12.55
N LEU A 408 20.05 -5.59 13.82
CA LEU A 408 19.99 -4.22 14.30
C LEU A 408 21.32 -3.50 14.03
N ALA A 409 21.25 -2.32 13.40
CA ALA A 409 22.39 -1.45 13.16
C ALA A 409 21.99 0.03 13.28
N GLU A 410 22.98 0.92 13.44
CA GLU A 410 22.77 2.36 13.51
C GLU A 410 23.30 3.04 12.25
N PHE A 411 22.51 3.95 11.69
CA PHE A 411 22.82 4.64 10.45
C PHE A 411 22.50 6.13 10.57
N GLU A 412 23.27 6.97 9.89
CA GLU A 412 22.88 8.34 9.59
C GLU A 412 21.82 8.28 8.48
N LEU A 413 20.60 8.68 8.80
CA LEU A 413 19.48 8.58 7.88
C LEU A 413 19.12 9.94 7.33
N ASP A 414 18.89 10.00 6.02
CA ASP A 414 18.18 11.12 5.46
C ASP A 414 16.71 11.10 5.93
N ARG A 415 16.09 12.28 5.92
CA ARG A 415 14.73 12.48 6.41
C ARG A 415 13.85 13.19 5.41
N ALA A 416 12.55 12.94 5.53
CA ALA A 416 11.53 13.66 4.78
C ALA A 416 11.56 15.18 5.11
N PRO A 417 11.58 16.07 4.09
CA PRO A 417 11.50 17.53 4.29
C PRO A 417 10.06 17.94 4.64
N ARG A 418 9.58 17.58 5.82
CA ARG A 418 8.16 17.71 6.23
C ARG A 418 7.56 19.10 6.07
N SER A 419 8.35 20.17 6.23
CA SER A 419 7.89 21.54 6.02
C SER A 419 7.54 21.86 4.57
N LYS A 420 8.11 21.12 3.61
CA LYS A 420 7.87 21.26 2.16
C LYS A 420 6.78 20.32 1.66
N LEU A 421 6.51 19.23 2.38
CA LEU A 421 5.51 18.22 2.04
C LEU A 421 4.06 18.68 2.33
N THR A 422 3.71 19.87 1.86
CA THR A 422 2.34 20.39 1.82
C THR A 422 1.73 20.10 0.44
N LEU A 423 0.41 19.89 0.40
CA LEU A 423 -0.30 19.77 -0.88
C LEU A 423 -0.45 21.18 -1.45
N LEU A 424 -0.03 21.42 -2.70
CA LEU A 424 -0.18 22.72 -3.36
C LEU A 424 -1.34 22.66 -4.36
N ARG A 425 -2.41 23.45 -4.16
CA ARG A 425 -3.70 23.34 -4.90
C ARG A 425 -4.35 21.93 -4.93
N GLY A 426 -3.96 21.04 -4.03
CA GLY A 426 -4.39 19.64 -4.05
C GLY A 426 -3.44 18.72 -4.84
N ASP A 427 -2.37 19.27 -5.42
CA ASP A 427 -1.36 18.52 -6.13
C ASP A 427 -0.33 17.98 -5.13
N GLU A 428 0.03 16.73 -5.38
CA GLU A 428 1.11 16.05 -4.69
C GLU A 428 2.45 16.43 -5.36
N ILE A 429 3.49 16.66 -4.56
CA ILE A 429 4.84 16.98 -5.03
C ILE A 429 5.84 16.16 -4.23
N MET A 430 6.72 15.46 -4.94
CA MET A 430 7.84 14.77 -4.31
C MET A 430 8.98 15.75 -4.04
N TYR A 431 9.64 15.60 -2.90
CA TYR A 431 10.85 16.34 -2.57
C TYR A 431 12.00 15.39 -2.24
N PRO A 432 13.25 15.73 -2.60
CA PRO A 432 14.39 14.90 -2.23
C PRO A 432 14.56 14.92 -0.71
N ALA A 433 15.14 13.85 -0.17
CA ALA A 433 15.49 13.75 1.22
C ALA A 433 16.42 14.88 1.68
N GLU A 434 16.29 15.28 2.94
CA GLU A 434 17.25 16.15 3.60
C GLU A 434 18.21 15.31 4.44
N HIS A 435 19.50 15.57 4.31
CA HIS A 435 20.49 14.89 5.12
C HIS A 435 20.31 15.17 6.62
N SER A 436 20.54 14.16 7.44
CA SER A 436 20.48 14.26 8.88
C SER A 436 21.59 13.43 9.53
N GLU A 437 22.43 14.08 10.33
CA GLU A 437 23.54 13.47 11.08
C GLU A 437 23.06 12.66 12.31
N VAL A 438 21.75 12.43 12.44
CA VAL A 438 21.17 11.68 13.57
C VAL A 438 21.27 10.19 13.30
N LEU A 439 22.07 9.50 14.11
CA LEU A 439 22.12 8.05 14.13
C LEU A 439 20.76 7.49 14.57
N THR A 440 20.18 6.67 13.72
CA THR A 440 18.89 6.01 13.94
C THR A 440 19.09 4.49 13.88
N GLN A 441 18.46 3.79 14.81
CA GLN A 441 18.46 2.32 14.82
C GLN A 441 17.54 1.80 13.72
N VAL A 442 18.09 0.92 12.88
CA VAL A 442 17.37 0.21 11.83
C VAL A 442 17.53 -1.29 12.06
N ASP A 443 16.41 -1.98 12.24
CA ASP A 443 16.37 -3.44 12.35
C ASP A 443 16.01 -4.04 11.00
N ARG A 444 16.99 -4.68 10.36
CA ARG A 444 16.84 -5.33 9.05
C ARG A 444 16.36 -6.75 9.27
N ILE A 445 15.19 -7.09 8.72
CA ILE A 445 14.52 -8.37 8.94
C ILE A 445 14.35 -9.05 7.58
N PRO A 446 14.97 -10.22 7.35
CA PRO A 446 14.77 -10.95 6.12
C PRO A 446 13.37 -11.54 6.05
N ILE A 447 12.80 -11.51 4.86
CA ILE A 447 11.49 -12.04 4.53
C ILE A 447 11.65 -13.07 3.42
N VAL A 448 10.96 -14.18 3.57
CA VAL A 448 10.92 -15.21 2.53
C VAL A 448 9.91 -14.78 1.46
N ASN A 449 10.36 -14.68 0.21
CA ASN A 449 9.48 -14.53 -0.93
C ASN A 449 9.11 -15.91 -1.46
N GLN A 450 7.89 -16.39 -1.18
CA GLN A 450 7.43 -17.68 -1.72
C GLN A 450 6.67 -17.45 -3.01
N LYS A 451 7.03 -18.20 -4.05
CA LYS A 451 6.41 -18.16 -5.38
C LYS A 451 6.43 -16.80 -6.09
N GLY A 452 7.26 -15.85 -5.62
CA GLY A 452 7.36 -14.52 -6.23
C GLY A 452 6.14 -13.63 -5.98
N THR A 453 5.27 -14.00 -5.04
CA THR A 453 3.95 -13.37 -4.88
C THR A 453 3.54 -13.09 -3.43
N GLN A 454 4.13 -13.77 -2.45
CA GLN A 454 3.75 -13.64 -1.05
C GLN A 454 4.98 -13.54 -0.15
N TYR A 455 4.92 -12.61 0.80
CA TYR A 455 6.00 -12.24 1.70
C TYR A 455 5.77 -12.80 3.09
N PHE A 456 6.67 -13.66 3.56
CA PHE A 456 6.53 -14.34 4.84
C PHE A 456 7.54 -13.83 5.86
N MET A 457 7.03 -13.40 7.00
CA MET A 457 7.83 -12.96 8.14
C MET A 457 7.59 -13.88 9.34
N ASP A 458 8.67 -14.20 10.06
CA ASP A 458 8.59 -14.92 11.33
C ASP A 458 8.29 -13.95 12.48
N VAL A 459 7.27 -14.28 13.27
CA VAL A 459 6.89 -13.55 14.48
C VAL A 459 6.73 -14.51 15.66
N GLY A 460 6.90 -13.97 16.87
CA GLY A 460 6.65 -14.69 18.10
C GLY A 460 5.49 -14.11 18.88
N ILE A 461 4.69 -14.94 19.54
CA ILE A 461 3.61 -14.50 20.43
C ILE A 461 3.60 -15.32 21.71
N GLY A 462 3.43 -14.66 22.85
CA GLY A 462 3.15 -15.28 24.14
C GLY A 462 4.34 -15.61 25.03
N THR A 463 4.02 -16.07 26.24
CA THR A 463 4.98 -16.50 27.26
C THR A 463 4.62 -17.89 27.80
N PRO A 464 5.37 -18.97 27.47
CA PRO A 464 6.50 -19.02 26.57
C PRO A 464 6.14 -18.68 25.11
N LYS A 465 7.17 -18.21 24.38
CA LYS A 465 7.07 -17.78 22.97
C LYS A 465 6.60 -18.93 22.06
N GLN A 466 5.53 -18.69 21.32
CA GLN A 466 5.05 -19.52 20.20
C GLN A 466 5.44 -18.85 18.88
N GLN A 467 5.96 -19.62 17.93
CA GLN A 467 6.48 -19.10 16.66
C GLN A 467 5.47 -19.26 15.53
N PHE A 468 5.31 -18.22 14.72
CA PHE A 468 4.41 -18.16 13.57
C PHE A 468 5.13 -17.55 12.36
N THR A 469 4.71 -17.95 11.17
CA THR A 469 5.16 -17.42 9.88
C THR A 469 3.92 -16.86 9.20
N VAL A 470 3.92 -15.55 9.01
CA VAL A 470 2.72 -14.77 8.65
C VAL A 470 2.97 -13.98 7.37
N ILE A 471 1.91 -13.69 6.62
CA ILE A 471 2.00 -12.84 5.43
C ILE A 471 2.24 -11.39 5.86
N PHE A 472 3.29 -10.77 5.37
CA PHE A 472 3.55 -9.34 5.51
C PHE A 472 2.69 -8.56 4.51
N ASP A 473 1.92 -7.59 5.00
CA ASP A 473 0.97 -6.85 4.18
C ASP A 473 0.85 -5.38 4.61
N THR A 474 1.15 -4.45 3.70
CA THR A 474 1.04 -3.00 3.94
C THR A 474 -0.34 -2.43 3.59
N GLY A 475 -1.18 -3.16 2.82
CA GLY A 475 -2.55 -2.79 2.48
C GLY A 475 -3.58 -3.10 3.58
N SER A 476 -3.11 -3.64 4.69
CA SER A 476 -3.90 -4.28 5.75
C SER A 476 -3.46 -3.79 7.12
N THR A 477 -4.41 -3.56 8.03
CA THR A 477 -4.14 -2.93 9.33
C THR A 477 -4.03 -3.93 10.48
N VAL A 478 -4.52 -5.15 10.27
CA VAL A 478 -4.62 -6.16 11.33
C VAL A 478 -3.42 -7.09 11.30
N PHE A 479 -2.71 -7.15 12.42
CA PHE A 479 -1.89 -8.30 12.77
C PHE A 479 -2.79 -9.36 13.42
N GLY A 480 -2.83 -10.58 12.88
CA GLY A 480 -3.60 -11.67 13.45
C GLY A 480 -3.05 -13.04 13.10
N VAL A 481 -3.22 -13.99 14.03
CA VAL A 481 -2.79 -15.39 13.88
C VAL A 481 -3.96 -16.35 14.05
N PHE A 482 -3.89 -17.50 13.39
CA PHE A 482 -4.91 -18.52 13.51
C PHE A 482 -4.90 -19.17 14.90
N ALA A 483 -6.08 -19.48 15.42
CA ALA A 483 -6.29 -20.23 16.65
C ALA A 483 -7.40 -21.24 16.42
N ASN A 484 -7.29 -22.42 17.01
CA ASN A 484 -8.33 -23.44 16.85
C ASN A 484 -9.53 -23.09 17.74
N LYS A 485 -10.68 -22.85 17.11
CA LYS A 485 -11.95 -22.53 17.79
C LYS A 485 -12.34 -23.58 18.85
N GLY A 486 -12.08 -24.85 18.57
CA GLY A 486 -12.34 -25.97 19.47
C GLY A 486 -11.45 -25.96 20.71
N ASP A 487 -10.22 -25.48 20.60
CA ASP A 487 -9.22 -25.47 21.68
C ASP A 487 -9.36 -24.27 22.62
N LEU A 488 -10.23 -23.29 22.31
CA LEU A 488 -10.42 -22.14 23.20
C LEU A 488 -10.94 -22.59 24.59
N PRO A 489 -10.35 -22.10 25.69
CA PRO A 489 -10.81 -22.35 27.05
C PRO A 489 -12.27 -21.95 27.26
N GLY A 490 -12.99 -22.69 28.10
CA GLY A 490 -14.39 -22.41 28.42
C GLY A 490 -14.61 -20.98 28.95
N ALA A 491 -13.65 -20.43 29.71
CA ALA A 491 -13.71 -19.06 30.21
C ALA A 491 -13.78 -18.01 29.08
N ILE A 492 -13.05 -18.23 27.98
CA ILE A 492 -13.06 -17.34 26.80
C ILE A 492 -14.34 -17.59 25.99
N LYS A 493 -14.67 -18.85 25.73
CA LYS A 493 -15.89 -19.22 24.99
C LYS A 493 -17.15 -18.61 25.59
N ASN A 494 -17.25 -18.55 26.92
CA ASN A 494 -18.40 -17.98 27.63
C ASN A 494 -18.47 -16.46 27.59
N GLN A 495 -17.37 -15.76 27.29
CA GLN A 495 -17.31 -14.30 27.16
C GLN A 495 -17.54 -13.83 25.73
N LEU A 496 -17.33 -14.70 24.75
CA LEU A 496 -17.61 -14.40 23.34
C LEU A 496 -19.12 -14.25 23.11
N PRO A 497 -19.54 -13.36 22.21
CA PRO A 497 -20.94 -13.17 21.87
C PRO A 497 -21.62 -14.47 21.42
N SER A 498 -22.91 -14.63 21.72
CA SER A 498 -23.66 -15.85 21.38
C SER A 498 -23.68 -16.17 19.88
N TYR A 499 -23.60 -15.14 19.03
CA TYR A 499 -23.55 -15.31 17.57
C TYR A 499 -22.23 -15.90 17.07
N TYR A 500 -21.16 -15.83 17.88
CA TYR A 500 -19.80 -16.23 17.49
C TYR A 500 -19.69 -17.72 17.16
N PHE A 501 -20.50 -18.56 17.82
CA PHE A 501 -20.53 -20.01 17.64
C PHE A 501 -21.77 -20.52 16.88
N SER A 502 -22.72 -19.65 16.54
CA SER A 502 -24.00 -20.07 15.96
C SER A 502 -24.03 -20.11 14.43
N GLU A 503 -22.97 -19.66 13.75
CA GLU A 503 -22.96 -19.50 12.29
C GLU A 503 -21.88 -20.37 11.62
N ASN A 504 -22.28 -21.13 10.60
CA ASN A 504 -21.37 -21.76 9.65
C ASN A 504 -20.95 -20.71 8.61
N LEU A 505 -19.65 -20.57 8.34
CA LEU A 505 -19.11 -19.63 7.33
C LEU A 505 -19.71 -19.85 5.93
N HIS A 506 -20.23 -21.05 5.64
CA HIS A 506 -20.73 -21.42 4.32
C HIS A 506 -22.12 -20.89 3.95
N SER A 507 -22.87 -20.23 4.86
CA SER A 507 -24.28 -19.87 4.63
C SER A 507 -24.59 -18.37 4.51
N LEU A 508 -23.59 -17.51 4.25
CA LEU A 508 -23.81 -16.05 4.22
C LEU A 508 -23.52 -15.46 2.83
N ALA A 509 -24.53 -14.83 2.22
CA ALA A 509 -24.43 -14.12 0.94
C ALA A 509 -24.32 -12.60 1.13
N GLN A 510 -23.57 -11.91 0.27
CA GLN A 510 -23.49 -10.45 0.22
C GLN A 510 -24.81 -9.83 -0.25
N VAL A 511 -25.35 -8.87 0.51
CA VAL A 511 -26.49 -8.05 0.05
C VAL A 511 -25.96 -6.77 -0.60
N SER A 512 -26.22 -6.60 -1.89
CA SER A 512 -26.11 -5.31 -2.57
C SER A 512 -27.19 -4.37 -2.04
N ALA A 513 -26.82 -3.18 -1.58
CA ALA A 513 -27.76 -2.18 -1.12
C ALA A 513 -28.49 -1.57 -2.33
N THR A 514 -29.59 -2.19 -2.75
CA THR A 514 -30.55 -1.52 -3.62
C THR A 514 -31.28 -0.48 -2.77
N THR A 515 -31.07 0.80 -3.05
CA THR A 515 -31.93 1.89 -2.57
C THR A 515 -33.35 1.64 -3.07
N THR A 516 -34.17 0.94 -2.29
CA THR A 516 -35.62 0.88 -2.51
C THR A 516 -36.26 1.99 -1.70
N ALA A 517 -36.71 3.01 -2.42
CA ALA A 517 -37.71 3.96 -1.94
C ALA A 517 -38.89 3.20 -1.32
N ALA A 518 -39.40 3.74 -0.20
CA ALA A 518 -40.48 3.15 0.57
C ALA A 518 -41.73 2.87 -0.31
N PRO A 519 -42.43 1.73 -0.11
CA PRO A 519 -43.62 1.41 -0.87
C PRO A 519 -44.83 2.12 -0.25
N TRP A 520 -45.38 3.10 -0.95
CA TRP A 520 -46.78 3.48 -0.77
C TRP A 520 -47.66 2.53 -1.58
N THR A 521 -48.47 1.77 -0.88
CA THR A 521 -49.51 0.90 -1.41
C THR A 521 -50.63 1.73 -2.03
N LEU A 522 -50.83 1.64 -3.34
CA LEU A 522 -52.12 1.92 -3.98
C LEU A 522 -52.41 0.82 -5.01
N SER A 523 -53.47 0.07 -4.72
CA SER A 523 -54.00 -1.03 -5.50
C SER A 523 -54.41 -0.60 -6.91
N ARG A 524 -54.03 -1.40 -7.91
CA ARG A 524 -54.52 -1.28 -9.29
C ARG A 524 -55.99 -1.67 -9.35
N VAL A 525 -56.85 -0.72 -9.72
CA VAL A 525 -58.13 -0.99 -10.40
C VAL A 525 -57.94 -0.59 -11.85
N ALA A 526 -58.15 -1.54 -12.76
CA ALA A 526 -58.15 -1.31 -14.20
C ALA A 526 -59.57 -0.94 -14.66
N ALA A 527 -59.73 0.15 -15.43
CA ALA A 527 -60.62 0.22 -16.61
C ALA A 527 -60.67 1.62 -17.25
N SER A 528 -60.33 1.63 -18.55
CA SER A 528 -60.94 2.39 -19.65
C SER A 528 -60.58 3.86 -19.94
N PRO A 529 -60.56 4.24 -21.24
CA PRO A 529 -59.91 5.44 -21.74
C PRO A 529 -60.93 6.53 -22.08
N ALA A 530 -61.08 7.52 -21.20
CA ALA A 530 -61.71 8.80 -21.49
C ALA A 530 -61.53 9.73 -20.29
N LEU A 531 -60.54 10.64 -20.35
CA LEU A 531 -60.52 11.98 -19.73
C LEU A 531 -59.10 12.53 -19.75
N THR A 532 -58.68 12.97 -20.93
CA THR A 532 -57.63 13.96 -21.10
C THR A 532 -58.29 15.34 -20.97
N ALA A 533 -58.32 15.91 -19.75
CA ALA A 533 -58.50 17.34 -19.53
C ALA A 533 -58.36 17.66 -18.03
N CYS A 534 -57.50 18.62 -17.70
CA CYS A 534 -57.26 19.21 -16.36
C CYS A 534 -56.47 18.27 -15.43
N ILE A 535 -55.23 18.54 -14.99
CA ILE A 535 -54.73 19.76 -14.35
C ILE A 535 -53.24 19.89 -14.68
N VAL A 536 -52.93 20.80 -15.61
CA VAL A 536 -51.75 21.66 -15.50
C VAL A 536 -52.21 22.84 -14.65
N VAL A 537 -51.40 23.19 -13.64
CA VAL A 537 -51.47 24.35 -12.71
C VAL A 537 -51.50 23.87 -11.27
N GLY A 538 -50.38 24.05 -10.57
CA GLY A 538 -50.31 23.96 -9.12
C GLY A 538 -49.12 23.16 -8.61
N ASN A 539 -47.91 23.71 -8.72
CA ASN A 539 -46.88 23.66 -7.66
C ASN A 539 -45.64 24.48 -8.02
N LEU A 540 -45.87 25.75 -8.41
CA LEU A 540 -44.86 26.82 -8.50
C LEU A 540 -45.04 27.86 -7.37
N ALA A 541 -45.64 27.47 -6.23
CA ALA A 541 -46.06 28.41 -5.18
C ALA A 541 -45.55 28.14 -3.76
N VAL A 542 -44.68 27.14 -3.51
CA VAL A 542 -44.23 26.82 -2.13
C VAL A 542 -42.72 27.06 -1.90
N VAL A 543 -41.91 27.25 -2.93
CA VAL A 543 -40.48 27.61 -2.77
C VAL A 543 -40.26 29.13 -2.68
N ALA A 544 -41.24 29.95 -3.10
CA ALA A 544 -41.15 31.41 -3.04
C ALA A 544 -41.41 32.03 -1.64
N LEU A 545 -41.86 31.25 -0.65
CA LEU A 545 -42.20 31.76 0.69
C LEU A 545 -41.18 31.43 1.80
N ALA A 546 -40.26 30.49 1.58
CA ALA A 546 -39.17 30.21 2.53
C ALA A 546 -37.93 31.11 2.32
N ALA A 547 -37.72 31.62 1.10
CA ALA A 547 -36.60 32.51 0.76
C ALA A 547 -36.79 33.98 1.20
N VAL A 548 -38.01 34.37 1.61
CA VAL A 548 -38.34 35.75 2.03
C VAL A 548 -38.20 35.95 3.56
N ALA A 549 -38.19 34.88 4.37
CA ALA A 549 -38.10 34.99 5.83
C ALA A 549 -36.65 35.06 6.38
N LEU A 550 -35.64 34.58 5.62
CA LEU A 550 -34.25 34.54 6.10
C LEU A 550 -33.38 35.71 5.59
N ARG A 551 -33.87 36.54 4.68
CA ARG A 551 -33.17 37.76 4.20
C ARG A 551 -33.41 39.03 5.05
N ARG A 552 -34.08 38.93 6.21
CA ARG A 552 -34.40 40.08 7.08
C ARG A 552 -33.65 40.17 8.41
N ARG A 553 -32.63 39.35 8.66
CA ARG A 553 -31.76 39.51 9.85
C ARG A 553 -30.28 39.30 9.51
N ARG A 554 -29.65 40.36 8.99
CA ARG A 554 -28.29 40.87 9.30
C ARG A 554 -27.64 41.50 8.07
N GLY A 555 -27.65 42.84 8.07
CA GLY A 555 -26.88 43.69 7.17
C GLY A 555 -27.17 45.15 7.52
N GLY A 556 -26.31 45.79 8.31
CA GLY A 556 -26.41 47.20 8.66
C GLY A 556 -25.44 47.63 9.78
N ALA A 557 -24.21 47.97 9.40
CA ALA A 557 -23.18 48.66 10.19
C ALA A 557 -23.34 50.20 10.09
N PRO A 558 -22.36 51.08 10.46
CA PRO A 558 -21.62 51.26 11.72
C PRO A 558 -21.68 52.73 12.27
N GLY A 559 -21.15 52.98 13.48
CA GLY A 559 -20.37 54.21 13.75
C GLY A 559 -20.73 55.17 14.92
N LYS A 560 -19.91 55.09 15.98
CA LYS A 560 -19.31 56.16 16.83
C LYS A 560 -20.07 56.88 17.96
N GLY A 561 -19.34 57.00 19.09
CA GLY A 561 -19.50 57.92 20.23
C GLY A 561 -20.23 57.27 21.41
N GLY A 562 -19.70 57.10 22.62
CA GLY A 562 -18.58 57.70 23.34
C GLY A 562 -19.02 57.75 24.81
N LEU A 563 -18.23 57.21 25.74
CA LEU A 563 -18.42 57.48 27.17
C LEU A 563 -17.08 57.22 27.89
N SER A 564 -16.58 58.29 28.51
CA SER A 564 -15.55 58.26 29.54
C SER A 564 -16.21 58.48 30.90
N VAL A 565 -15.53 57.98 31.95
CA VAL A 565 -15.58 58.38 33.37
C VAL A 565 -16.40 57.48 34.33
N SER A 566 -15.64 56.56 34.95
CA SER A 566 -15.37 56.38 36.40
C SER A 566 -16.34 55.70 37.37
N GLN A 567 -15.67 54.92 38.26
CA GLN A 567 -15.97 54.64 39.68
C GLN A 567 -17.17 53.71 39.97
N ALA A 568 -17.16 52.84 40.98
CA ALA A 568 -16.18 52.37 41.96
C ALA A 568 -16.86 51.22 42.75
N ALA A 569 -16.05 50.52 43.55
CA ALA A 569 -16.36 49.48 44.54
C ALA A 569 -16.46 48.04 44.01
#